data_AF-B4JND0-F1
#
_entry.id   AF-B4JND0-F1
#
_cell.length_a   1.000
_cell.length_b   1.000
_cell.length_c   1.000
_cell.angle_alpha   90.00
_cell.angle_beta   90.00
_cell.angle_gamma   90.00
#
_symmetry.space_group_name_H-M   'P 1'
#
loop_
_entity.id
_entity.type
_entity.pdbx_description
1 polymer ?
#
loop_
_entity_poly.entity_id
_entity_poly.type
_entity_poly.pdbx_seq_one_letter_code
_entity_poly.pdbx_strand_id
1 'polypeptide(L)'
;MDNDYDIDIDLNFVQLSRQQLLQRYTNAVRQLRRLAEANYGVRPLSFDNYVIFQYFQQRSPRSAQAPQAPLYTTPETPLMAYLKLEVLHHLLDRRRKILCWMFYLTLMSLCVVAYRYETSQSANNVRMVQSMVYPGMRMWRRMTMPLIQRFPRLTELYDESCLMGNPFFQVEDLSCGPCAHVESVWLESDQCAQLHATNASNETLSGYEQLALLQQCRQPATDHHVPYMFRGDQHAFDLADFYRIYANNLQIFQRDAYRVHSTNQHVHNLEDLFGQFNRSSLVQGAKDELHPSSTHTHNLWRCNRMLPARLLRPIFARPLRLPSMGVALERYVAIDTAQAPTYTLPETECPNVYVHQAVGTRFIILRPTSECRQRCRTLSMRLTQSFVLNYNWLYWKPISAPDPIADNISISLIGSYC
;
A
#
# COMPACT_ATOMS: atom_id res chain seq x y z
N MET A 1 19.57 71.96 12.58
CA MET A 1 18.19 72.47 12.70
C MET A 1 17.69 71.97 14.03
N ASP A 2 18.01 72.74 15.07
CA ASP A 2 17.47 72.59 16.41
C ASP A 2 15.98 72.89 16.36
N ASN A 3 15.16 71.89 16.67
CA ASN A 3 13.81 72.14 17.15
C ASN A 3 13.79 71.68 18.60
N ASP A 4 14.10 72.62 19.47
CA ASP A 4 13.77 72.58 20.88
C ASP A 4 12.24 72.56 20.96
N TYR A 5 11.67 71.36 21.05
CA TYR A 5 10.24 71.18 21.27
C TYR A 5 10.03 71.19 22.78
N ASP A 6 9.68 72.36 23.31
CA ASP A 6 9.16 72.50 24.67
C ASP A 6 7.92 71.60 24.81
N ILE A 7 8.06 70.53 25.60
CA ILE A 7 7.02 69.54 25.83
C ILE A 7 6.10 70.09 26.92
N ASP A 8 5.09 70.86 26.52
CA ASP A 8 4.09 71.41 27.43
C ASP A 8 3.00 70.35 27.72
N ILE A 9 3.41 69.22 28.30
CA ILE A 9 2.48 68.21 28.82
C ILE A 9 2.15 68.64 30.26
N ASP A 10 0.94 69.17 30.46
CA ASP A 10 0.42 69.51 31.79
C ASP A 10 0.20 68.22 32.61
N LEU A 11 1.23 67.82 33.34
CA LEU A 11 1.26 66.66 34.24
C LEU A 11 0.72 67.01 35.64
N ASN A 12 0.11 68.20 35.81
CA ASN A 12 -0.36 68.65 37.09
C ASN A 12 -1.76 68.10 37.38
N PHE A 13 -1.82 66.96 38.06
CA PHE A 13 -3.07 66.24 38.35
C PHE A 13 -3.73 66.63 39.69
N VAL A 14 -3.25 67.69 40.34
CA VAL A 14 -3.71 68.10 41.67
C VAL A 14 -5.04 68.85 41.54
N GLN A 15 -6.04 68.47 42.36
CA GLN A 15 -7.40 69.05 42.45
C GLN A 15 -8.39 68.78 41.29
N LEU A 16 -8.20 67.72 40.48
CA LEU A 16 -9.15 67.34 39.43
C LEU A 16 -10.19 66.30 39.89
N SER A 17 -11.42 66.40 39.38
CA SER A 17 -12.43 65.35 39.57
C SER A 17 -12.01 64.06 38.84
N ARG A 18 -12.45 62.89 39.34
CA ARG A 18 -12.02 61.57 38.83
C ARG A 18 -12.24 61.39 37.32
N GLN A 19 -13.35 61.92 36.77
CA GLN A 19 -13.63 61.82 35.34
C GLN A 19 -12.70 62.71 34.51
N GLN A 20 -12.44 63.93 34.96
CA GLN A 20 -11.52 64.86 34.29
C GLN A 20 -10.08 64.36 34.32
N LEU A 21 -9.66 63.73 35.43
CA LEU A 21 -8.34 63.13 35.56
C LEU A 21 -8.13 61.97 34.57
N LEU A 22 -9.10 61.06 34.45
CA LEU A 22 -9.03 59.96 33.48
C LEU A 22 -9.01 60.46 32.03
N GLN A 23 -9.78 61.51 31.72
CA GLN A 23 -9.80 62.09 30.39
C GLN A 23 -8.47 62.77 30.04
N ARG A 24 -7.87 63.54 30.96
CA ARG A 24 -6.55 64.14 30.75
C ARG A 24 -5.45 63.09 30.62
N TYR A 25 -5.46 62.08 31.49
CA TYR A 25 -4.48 60.99 31.45
C TYR A 25 -4.53 60.22 30.12
N THR A 26 -5.73 59.84 29.66
CA THR A 26 -5.87 59.13 28.38
C THR A 26 -5.44 59.97 27.18
N ASN A 27 -5.65 61.29 27.21
CA ASN A 27 -5.17 62.18 26.16
C ASN A 27 -3.64 62.31 26.16
N ALA A 28 -3.01 62.44 27.34
CA ALA A 28 -1.56 62.50 27.45
C ALA A 28 -0.89 61.19 26.98
N VAL A 29 -1.43 60.03 27.35
CA VAL A 29 -0.92 58.72 26.91
C VAL A 29 -1.02 58.57 25.38
N ARG A 30 -2.12 59.04 24.76
CA ARG A 30 -2.26 59.02 23.30
C ARG A 30 -1.26 59.93 22.59
N GLN A 31 -0.97 61.11 23.16
CA GLN A 31 0.04 62.01 22.61
C GLN A 31 1.44 61.40 22.70
N LEU A 32 1.80 60.82 23.85
CA LEU A 32 3.06 60.10 24.03
C LEU A 32 3.19 58.90 23.08
N ARG A 33 2.10 58.16 22.83
CA ARG A 33 2.08 57.08 21.85
C ARG A 33 2.41 57.58 20.45
N ARG A 34 1.79 58.69 20.01
CA ARG A 34 2.03 59.28 18.69
C ARG A 34 3.46 59.79 18.56
N LEU A 35 4.04 60.36 19.61
CA LEU A 35 5.43 60.80 19.62
C LEU A 35 6.40 59.62 19.55
N ALA A 36 6.13 58.54 20.29
CA ALA A 36 6.96 57.32 20.25
C ALA A 36 6.94 56.65 18.87
N GLU A 37 5.80 56.67 18.19
CA GLU A 37 5.66 56.15 16.83
C GLU A 37 6.38 57.05 15.80
N ALA A 38 6.19 58.36 15.89
CA ALA A 38 6.74 59.33 14.93
C ALA A 38 8.26 59.49 15.04
N ASN A 39 8.80 59.55 16.26
CA ASN A 39 10.22 59.90 16.48
C ASN A 39 11.11 58.67 16.70
N TYR A 40 10.55 57.56 17.21
CA TYR A 40 11.32 56.38 17.60
C TYR A 40 10.85 55.08 16.92
N GLY A 41 9.87 55.15 16.01
CA GLY A 41 9.38 53.99 15.25
C GLY A 41 8.75 52.89 16.11
N VAL A 42 8.34 53.21 17.34
CA VAL A 42 7.79 52.22 18.27
C VAL A 42 6.37 51.86 17.85
N ARG A 43 6.11 50.55 17.65
CA ARG A 43 4.77 50.08 17.30
C ARG A 43 3.77 50.38 18.43
N PRO A 44 2.53 50.82 18.11
CA PRO A 44 1.51 51.18 19.09
C PRO A 44 1.26 50.10 20.16
N LEU A 45 1.28 48.83 19.75
CA LEU A 45 0.99 47.69 20.61
C LEU A 45 2.11 47.43 21.62
N SER A 46 3.36 47.71 21.25
CA SER A 46 4.52 47.59 22.14
C SER A 46 4.53 48.71 23.19
N PHE A 47 4.16 49.93 22.79
CA PHE A 47 4.01 51.07 23.71
C PHE A 47 2.93 50.80 24.77
N ASP A 48 1.79 50.26 24.36
CA ASP A 48 0.69 49.96 25.28
C ASP A 48 1.04 48.88 26.30
N ASN A 49 1.72 47.82 25.86
CA ASN A 49 2.23 46.79 26.75
C ASN A 49 3.24 47.36 27.76
N TYR A 50 4.10 48.30 27.33
CA TYR A 50 5.07 48.96 28.21
C TYR A 50 4.38 49.84 29.26
N VAL A 51 3.38 50.65 28.87
CA VAL A 51 2.63 51.51 29.81
C VAL A 51 1.87 50.66 30.84
N ILE A 52 1.23 49.58 30.40
CA ILE A 52 0.52 48.65 31.29
C ILE A 52 1.52 47.98 32.26
N PHE A 53 2.69 47.57 31.77
CA PHE A 53 3.74 47.00 32.60
C PHE A 53 4.22 47.97 33.70
N GLN A 54 4.52 49.23 33.34
CA GLN A 54 4.90 50.29 34.29
C GLN A 54 3.82 50.52 35.36
N TYR A 55 2.54 50.53 34.97
CA TYR A 55 1.43 50.68 35.90
C TYR A 55 1.40 49.57 36.97
N PHE A 56 1.61 48.32 36.57
CA PHE A 56 1.65 47.20 37.52
C PHE A 56 2.92 47.20 38.37
N GLN A 57 4.05 47.64 37.83
CA GLN A 57 5.32 47.73 38.56
C GLN A 57 5.25 48.78 39.69
N GLN A 58 4.67 49.96 39.41
CA GLN A 58 4.51 51.04 40.40
C GLN A 58 3.45 50.74 41.47
N ARG A 59 2.57 49.76 41.26
CA ARG A 59 1.55 49.33 42.25
C ARG A 59 2.10 48.35 43.28
N SER A 60 3.37 47.95 43.15
CA SER A 60 4.08 47.06 44.08
C SER A 60 4.87 47.73 45.24
N PRO A 61 4.48 48.88 45.85
CA PRO A 61 5.09 49.35 47.09
C PRO A 61 4.14 49.21 48.30
N ARG A 62 3.41 48.09 48.40
CA ARG A 62 2.55 47.79 49.56
C ARG A 62 2.95 46.52 50.32
N SER A 63 4.25 46.24 50.34
CA SER A 63 4.89 45.30 51.27
C SER A 63 6.06 45.98 52.00
N ALA A 64 5.88 47.24 52.40
CA ALA A 64 6.83 47.97 53.24
C ALA A 64 6.28 48.06 54.67
N GLN A 65 6.32 46.94 55.40
CA GLN A 65 6.30 46.90 56.87
C GLN A 65 6.88 45.55 57.33
N ALA A 66 8.21 45.44 57.27
CA ALA A 66 8.99 44.51 58.07
C ALA A 66 10.43 45.05 58.14
N PRO A 67 11.05 45.16 59.33
CA PRO A 67 12.39 45.73 59.45
C PRO A 67 13.49 44.65 59.31
N GLN A 68 14.59 45.07 58.66
CA GLN A 68 15.97 44.56 58.70
C GLN A 68 16.42 43.44 57.71
N ALA A 69 17.60 43.71 57.12
CA ALA A 69 18.55 42.86 56.36
C ALA A 69 18.38 42.80 54.81
N PRO A 70 19.45 42.56 54.02
CA PRO A 70 20.17 43.63 53.31
C PRO A 70 20.16 43.51 51.77
N LEU A 71 20.57 44.63 51.16
CA LEU A 71 21.15 44.87 49.83
C LEU A 71 21.26 43.69 48.82
N TYR A 72 20.85 44.00 47.58
CA TYR A 72 20.98 43.25 46.32
C TYR A 72 20.03 42.06 46.12
N THR A 73 18.93 42.32 45.40
CA THR A 73 18.48 41.49 44.27
C THR A 73 17.45 42.30 43.47
N THR A 74 17.92 42.94 42.40
CA THR A 74 17.05 43.42 41.32
C THR A 74 16.39 42.20 40.67
N PRO A 75 15.06 42.16 40.45
CA PRO A 75 14.46 41.09 39.69
C PRO A 75 14.73 41.36 38.20
N GLU A 76 15.85 40.83 37.66
CA GLU A 76 16.15 40.84 36.22
C GLU A 76 15.26 39.89 35.39
N THR A 77 14.21 39.34 35.99
CA THR A 77 13.41 38.25 35.42
C THR A 77 12.30 38.63 34.40
N PRO A 78 11.80 39.89 34.24
CA PRO A 78 10.72 40.15 33.29
C PRO A 78 11.17 40.54 31.86
N LEU A 79 12.30 41.23 31.70
CA LEU A 79 12.81 41.63 30.37
C LEU A 79 13.32 40.41 29.59
N MET A 80 13.91 39.45 30.30
CA MET A 80 14.41 38.22 29.72
C MET A 80 13.28 37.25 29.29
N ALA A 81 12.11 37.33 29.93
CA ALA A 81 10.92 36.59 29.50
C ALA A 81 10.32 37.15 28.20
N TYR A 82 10.30 38.48 28.05
CA TYR A 82 9.84 39.16 26.84
C TYR A 82 10.79 38.88 25.65
N LEU A 83 12.10 39.02 25.85
CA LEU A 83 13.11 38.68 24.83
C LEU A 83 13.04 37.20 24.43
N LYS A 84 12.81 36.28 25.37
CA LYS A 84 12.62 34.85 25.06
C LYS A 84 11.39 34.61 24.18
N LEU A 85 10.29 35.33 24.41
CA LEU A 85 9.08 35.20 23.59
C LEU A 85 9.28 35.74 22.16
N GLU A 86 10.00 36.86 22.04
CA GLU A 86 10.30 37.49 20.76
C GLU A 86 11.29 36.65 19.93
N VAL A 87 12.30 36.06 20.57
CA VAL A 87 13.21 35.09 19.95
C VAL A 87 12.48 33.83 19.51
N LEU A 88 11.58 33.28 20.35
CA LEU A 88 10.78 32.11 20.00
C LEU A 88 9.87 32.39 18.80
N HIS A 89 9.23 33.56 18.77
CA HIS A 89 8.40 33.98 17.63
C HIS A 89 9.24 34.10 16.36
N HIS A 90 10.42 34.71 16.43
CA HIS A 90 11.35 34.81 15.30
C HIS A 90 11.83 33.45 14.78
N LEU A 91 12.08 32.48 15.67
CA LEU A 91 12.49 31.13 15.29
C LEU A 91 11.37 30.36 14.59
N LEU A 92 10.13 30.47 15.09
CA LEU A 92 8.95 29.87 14.45
C LEU A 92 8.67 30.49 13.09
N ASP A 93 8.82 31.82 12.96
CA ASP A 93 8.61 32.53 11.70
C ASP A 93 9.66 32.16 10.65
N ARG A 94 10.93 31.99 11.05
CA ARG A 94 11.99 31.50 10.15
C ARG A 94 11.70 30.07 9.70
N ARG A 95 11.26 29.18 10.59
CA ARG A 95 10.90 27.80 10.22
C ARG A 95 9.70 27.75 9.27
N ARG A 96 8.68 28.58 9.50
CA ARG A 96 7.53 28.70 8.59
C ARG A 96 7.94 29.21 7.21
N LYS A 97 8.79 30.25 7.15
CA LYS A 97 9.31 30.76 5.88
C LYS A 97 10.14 29.72 5.13
N ILE A 98 10.98 28.96 5.82
CA ILE A 98 11.75 27.86 5.23
C ILE A 98 10.81 26.79 4.68
N LEU A 99 9.79 26.37 5.43
CA LEU A 99 8.81 25.39 4.96
C LEU A 99 8.03 25.87 3.74
N CYS A 100 7.58 27.13 3.71
CA CYS A 100 6.91 27.70 2.55
C CYS A 100 7.83 27.77 1.32
N TRP A 101 9.12 28.12 1.51
CA TRP A 101 10.11 28.13 0.43
C TRP A 101 10.38 26.72 -0.11
N MET A 102 10.52 25.72 0.77
CA MET A 102 10.67 24.33 0.36
C MET A 102 9.44 23.84 -0.42
N PHE A 103 8.23 24.19 0.05
CA PHE A 103 6.99 23.85 -0.66
C PHE A 103 6.93 24.49 -2.05
N TYR A 104 7.26 25.79 -2.16
CA TYR A 104 7.29 26.49 -3.44
C TYR A 104 8.33 25.88 -4.39
N LEU A 105 9.53 25.54 -3.90
CA LEU A 105 10.56 24.86 -4.70
C LEU A 105 10.09 23.49 -5.19
N THR A 106 9.41 22.71 -4.34
CA THR A 106 8.85 21.41 -4.76
C THR A 106 7.76 21.57 -5.82
N LEU A 107 6.90 22.58 -5.68
CA LEU A 107 5.83 22.85 -6.63
C LEU A 107 6.38 23.31 -7.99
N MET A 108 7.37 24.22 -7.98
CA MET A 108 8.07 24.65 -9.19
C MET A 108 8.82 23.49 -9.87
N SER A 109 9.46 22.62 -9.10
CA SER A 109 10.11 21.40 -9.61
C SER A 109 9.10 20.48 -10.30
N LEU A 110 7.93 20.23 -9.69
CA LEU A 110 6.88 19.39 -10.27
C LEU A 110 6.31 20.01 -11.55
N CYS A 111 6.09 21.32 -11.60
CA CYS A 111 5.63 22.02 -12.80
C CYS A 111 6.64 21.91 -13.96
N VAL A 112 7.94 22.04 -13.69
CA VAL A 112 8.99 21.87 -14.70
C VAL A 112 9.02 20.43 -15.23
N VAL A 113 8.86 19.43 -14.36
CA VAL A 113 8.80 18.02 -14.76
C VAL A 113 7.55 17.74 -15.61
N ALA A 114 6.38 18.25 -15.22
CA ALA A 114 5.13 18.09 -15.98
C ALA A 114 5.23 18.74 -17.38
N TYR A 115 5.78 19.96 -17.45
CA TYR A 115 5.98 20.65 -18.73
C TYR A 115 6.98 19.91 -19.65
N ARG A 116 8.07 19.37 -19.10
CA ARG A 116 9.02 18.53 -19.84
C ARG A 116 8.39 17.20 -20.30
N TYR A 117 7.48 16.64 -19.52
CA TYR A 117 6.77 15.41 -19.85
C TYR A 117 5.82 15.61 -21.03
N GLU A 118 5.05 16.71 -21.05
CA GLU A 118 4.15 17.02 -22.18
C GLU A 118 4.91 17.40 -23.47
N THR A 119 5.97 18.20 -23.35
CA THR A 119 6.72 18.69 -24.52
C THR A 119 7.65 17.64 -25.14
N SER A 120 7.93 16.53 -24.45
CA SER A 120 8.79 15.46 -24.94
C SER A 120 8.11 14.09 -24.87
N GLN A 121 7.06 13.91 -25.69
CA GLN A 121 6.52 12.59 -26.09
C GLN A 121 7.51 11.78 -26.96
N SER A 122 8.78 11.72 -26.57
CA SER A 122 9.76 10.82 -27.20
C SER A 122 9.85 9.54 -26.37
N ALA A 123 9.79 8.37 -27.03
CA ALA A 123 9.78 7.03 -26.43
C ALA A 123 10.91 6.78 -25.40
N ASN A 124 11.98 7.58 -25.43
CA ASN A 124 13.10 7.49 -24.48
C ASN A 124 12.74 7.96 -23.06
N ASN A 125 11.84 8.95 -22.90
CA ASN A 125 11.48 9.46 -21.58
C ASN A 125 10.57 8.50 -20.80
N VAL A 126 9.68 7.76 -21.48
CA VAL A 126 8.81 6.75 -20.85
C VAL A 126 9.64 5.64 -20.20
N ARG A 127 10.70 5.17 -20.89
CA ARG A 127 11.62 4.14 -20.34
C ARG A 127 12.43 4.65 -19.15
N MET A 128 12.82 5.92 -19.16
CA MET A 128 13.56 6.55 -18.06
C MET A 128 12.68 6.80 -16.83
N VAL A 129 11.42 7.18 -17.02
CA VAL A 129 10.44 7.28 -15.92
C VAL A 129 10.16 5.89 -15.33
N GLN A 130 9.90 4.88 -16.17
CA GLN A 130 9.71 3.49 -15.72
C GLN A 130 10.91 2.94 -14.94
N SER A 131 12.15 3.29 -15.33
CA SER A 131 13.36 2.86 -14.63
C SER A 131 13.59 3.58 -13.30
N MET A 132 13.09 4.82 -13.14
CA MET A 132 13.16 5.58 -11.88
C MET A 132 12.04 5.26 -10.88
N VAL A 133 10.90 4.73 -11.34
CA VAL A 133 9.78 4.34 -10.48
C VAL A 133 10.22 3.32 -9.43
N TYR A 134 11.00 2.30 -9.82
CA TYR A 134 11.38 1.23 -8.90
C TYR A 134 12.33 1.68 -7.77
N PRO A 135 13.44 2.40 -8.05
CA PRO A 135 14.23 3.05 -7.00
C PRO A 135 13.41 3.99 -6.11
N GLY A 136 12.51 4.78 -6.71
CA GLY A 136 11.61 5.68 -5.99
C GLY A 136 10.69 4.95 -5.01
N MET A 137 9.99 3.91 -5.47
CA MET A 137 9.16 3.07 -4.62
C MET A 137 9.97 2.37 -3.53
N ARG A 138 11.20 1.95 -3.81
CA ARG A 138 12.10 1.34 -2.82
C ARG A 138 12.51 2.34 -1.74
N MET A 139 12.79 3.58 -2.11
CA MET A 139 13.11 4.65 -1.16
C MET A 139 11.87 4.99 -0.32
N TRP A 140 10.71 5.16 -0.94
CA TRP A 140 9.44 5.41 -0.25
C TRP A 140 9.13 4.31 0.76
N ARG A 141 9.29 3.04 0.36
CA ARG A 141 9.11 1.89 1.25
C ARG A 141 10.03 1.93 2.46
N ARG A 142 11.29 2.36 2.29
CA ARG A 142 12.23 2.51 3.42
C ARG A 142 11.80 3.63 4.36
N MET A 143 11.32 4.75 3.82
CA MET A 143 10.83 5.87 4.62
C MET A 143 9.54 5.53 5.39
N THR A 144 8.64 4.74 4.80
CA THR A 144 7.36 4.35 5.41
C THR A 144 7.45 3.11 6.31
N MET A 145 8.54 2.32 6.23
CA MET A 145 8.74 1.14 7.07
C MET A 145 8.58 1.39 8.59
N PRO A 146 9.19 2.43 9.20
CA PRO A 146 9.02 2.69 10.64
C PRO A 146 7.57 3.03 11.02
N LEU A 147 6.82 3.69 10.13
CA LEU A 147 5.41 4.00 10.35
C LEU A 147 4.55 2.72 10.35
N ILE A 148 4.79 1.84 9.37
CA ILE A 148 4.07 0.56 9.26
C ILE A 148 4.38 -0.36 10.44
N GLN A 149 5.64 -0.39 10.90
CA GLN A 149 6.03 -1.16 12.09
C GLN A 149 5.35 -0.64 13.37
N ARG A 150 5.11 0.68 13.47
CA ARG A 150 4.44 1.27 14.62
C ARG A 150 2.92 1.02 14.63
N PHE A 151 2.31 0.93 13.46
CA PHE A 151 0.86 0.79 13.30
C PHE A 151 0.49 -0.36 12.35
N PRO A 152 0.60 -1.63 12.80
CA PRO A 152 0.32 -2.79 11.95
C PRO A 152 -1.13 -2.83 11.45
N ARG A 153 -2.09 -2.33 12.23
CA ARG A 153 -3.52 -2.28 11.85
C ARG A 153 -3.81 -1.49 10.58
N LEU A 154 -3.00 -0.48 10.24
CA LEU A 154 -3.16 0.28 8.98
C LEU A 154 -3.03 -0.63 7.75
N THR A 155 -2.25 -1.69 7.85
CA THR A 155 -2.09 -2.64 6.75
C THR A 155 -3.23 -3.64 6.66
N GLU A 156 -3.94 -3.92 7.76
CA GLU A 156 -5.12 -4.81 7.76
C GLU A 156 -6.26 -4.19 6.96
N LEU A 157 -6.46 -2.87 7.07
CA LEU A 157 -7.42 -2.12 6.27
C LEU A 157 -7.14 -2.18 4.76
N TYR A 158 -5.88 -2.35 4.37
CA TYR A 158 -5.51 -2.50 2.96
C TYR A 158 -5.89 -3.90 2.42
N ASP A 159 -5.93 -4.92 3.28
CA ASP A 159 -6.42 -6.24 2.91
C ASP A 159 -7.96 -6.27 2.78
N GLU A 160 -8.66 -5.27 3.29
CA GLU A 160 -10.10 -5.09 3.10
C GLU A 160 -10.40 -4.32 1.80
N SER A 161 -9.79 -4.75 0.70
CA SER A 161 -10.12 -4.23 -0.63
C SER A 161 -11.52 -4.69 -1.05
N CYS A 162 -12.42 -3.71 -1.19
CA CYS A 162 -13.79 -3.80 -1.73
C CYS A 162 -14.72 -4.83 -1.05
N LEU A 163 -15.31 -4.44 0.09
CA LEU A 163 -16.47 -5.15 0.70
C LEU A 163 -17.62 -5.41 -0.31
N MET A 164 -17.75 -4.56 -1.33
CA MET A 164 -18.73 -4.72 -2.41
C MET A 164 -18.11 -4.18 -3.70
N GLY A 165 -17.96 -5.04 -4.71
CA GLY A 165 -17.67 -4.58 -6.07
C GLY A 165 -18.81 -3.70 -6.56
N ASN A 166 -18.50 -2.62 -7.28
CA ASN A 166 -19.53 -1.72 -7.77
C ASN A 166 -20.44 -2.48 -8.76
N PRO A 167 -21.72 -2.77 -8.42
CA PRO A 167 -22.59 -3.56 -9.26
C PRO A 167 -23.00 -2.83 -10.55
N PHE A 168 -22.75 -1.52 -10.61
CA PHE A 168 -23.03 -0.67 -11.78
C PHE A 168 -21.79 -0.42 -12.63
N PHE A 169 -20.61 -0.91 -12.23
CA PHE A 169 -19.43 -0.80 -13.07
C PHE A 169 -19.48 -1.86 -14.16
N GLN A 170 -19.80 -1.43 -15.37
CA GLN A 170 -19.67 -2.23 -16.59
C GLN A 170 -18.50 -1.65 -17.37
N VAL A 171 -17.57 -2.52 -17.79
CA VAL A 171 -16.52 -2.12 -18.74
C VAL A 171 -17.22 -2.00 -20.09
N GLU A 172 -17.65 -0.78 -20.42
CA GLU A 172 -18.23 -0.49 -21.73
C GLU A 172 -17.22 -0.85 -22.83
N ASP A 173 -17.70 -1.56 -23.85
CA ASP A 173 -16.99 -1.89 -25.09
C ASP A 173 -15.72 -2.76 -24.96
N LEU A 174 -15.79 -3.86 -24.20
CA LEU A 174 -14.76 -4.89 -24.29
C LEU A 174 -14.69 -5.47 -25.71
N SER A 175 -13.56 -5.24 -26.40
CA SER A 175 -13.33 -5.79 -27.72
C SER A 175 -13.06 -7.31 -27.65
N CYS A 176 -14.05 -8.13 -28.03
CA CYS A 176 -13.94 -9.60 -27.99
C CYS A 176 -13.09 -10.22 -29.11
N GLY A 177 -12.42 -9.41 -29.94
CA GLY A 177 -11.55 -9.87 -31.02
C GLY A 177 -10.44 -10.83 -30.57
N PRO A 178 -9.74 -10.58 -29.44
CA PRO A 178 -8.67 -11.44 -28.96
C PRO A 178 -9.10 -12.85 -28.56
N CYS A 179 -10.34 -13.04 -28.08
CA CYS A 179 -10.84 -14.37 -27.70
C CYS A 179 -11.59 -15.11 -28.81
N ALA A 180 -11.96 -14.43 -29.90
CA ALA A 180 -12.83 -14.99 -30.94
C ALA A 180 -12.19 -16.16 -31.72
N HIS A 181 -10.87 -16.16 -31.87
CA HIS A 181 -10.12 -17.17 -32.62
C HIS A 181 -9.53 -18.27 -31.73
N VAL A 182 -9.79 -18.23 -30.42
CA VAL A 182 -9.23 -19.19 -29.47
C VAL A 182 -10.11 -20.44 -29.44
N GLU A 183 -9.60 -21.54 -29.99
CA GLU A 183 -10.31 -22.83 -30.02
C GLU A 183 -9.92 -23.74 -28.85
N SER A 184 -8.68 -23.67 -28.39
CA SER A 184 -8.13 -24.50 -27.32
C SER A 184 -7.06 -23.73 -26.54
N VAL A 185 -6.81 -24.17 -25.31
CA VAL A 185 -5.70 -23.67 -24.49
C VAL A 185 -4.39 -24.17 -25.09
N TRP A 186 -3.45 -23.27 -25.36
CA TRP A 186 -2.16 -23.66 -25.90
C TRP A 186 -1.35 -24.37 -24.83
N LEU A 187 -0.86 -25.58 -25.11
CA LEU A 187 0.03 -26.32 -24.23
C LEU A 187 1.46 -26.19 -24.72
N GLU A 188 2.34 -25.71 -23.83
CA GLU A 188 3.76 -25.61 -24.10
C GLU A 188 4.37 -27.00 -24.30
N SER A 189 5.08 -27.18 -25.41
CA SER A 189 5.85 -28.39 -25.67
C SER A 189 7.15 -28.41 -24.86
N ASP A 190 7.66 -29.61 -24.55
CA ASP A 190 8.92 -29.77 -23.81
C ASP A 190 10.11 -29.10 -24.52
N GLN A 191 10.09 -29.06 -25.86
CA GLN A 191 11.11 -28.37 -26.67
C GLN A 191 11.11 -26.85 -26.40
N CYS A 192 9.92 -26.25 -26.26
CA CYS A 192 9.79 -24.85 -25.90
C CYS A 192 10.22 -24.59 -24.45
N ALA A 193 9.93 -25.51 -23.52
CA ALA A 193 10.39 -25.38 -22.14
C ALA A 193 11.93 -25.41 -22.05
N GLN A 194 12.59 -26.30 -22.79
CA GLN A 194 14.04 -26.43 -22.82
C GLN A 194 14.73 -25.19 -23.37
N LEU A 195 14.23 -24.60 -24.46
CA LEU A 195 14.76 -23.38 -25.05
C LEU A 195 14.89 -22.22 -24.05
N HIS A 196 13.93 -22.09 -23.14
CA HIS A 196 13.91 -21.04 -22.13
C HIS A 196 14.80 -21.36 -20.92
N ALA A 197 15.03 -22.63 -20.61
CA ALA A 197 16.02 -23.05 -19.64
C ALA A 197 17.47 -22.86 -20.15
N THR A 198 17.70 -23.04 -21.46
CA THR A 198 19.03 -22.98 -22.10
C THR A 198 19.58 -21.59 -22.39
N ASN A 199 18.87 -20.51 -22.03
CA ASN A 199 19.50 -19.17 -21.93
C ASN A 199 20.68 -19.15 -20.92
N ALA A 200 20.95 -20.26 -20.23
CA ALA A 200 22.05 -20.45 -19.29
C ALA A 200 23.24 -21.30 -19.80
N SER A 201 23.21 -22.01 -20.93
CA SER A 201 24.41 -22.65 -21.55
C SER A 201 24.05 -23.62 -22.69
N ASN A 202 24.68 -23.39 -23.85
CA ASN A 202 25.08 -24.35 -24.90
C ASN A 202 24.57 -23.99 -26.31
N GLU A 203 25.53 -23.51 -27.10
CA GLU A 203 25.48 -23.28 -28.55
C GLU A 203 25.65 -24.61 -29.30
N THR A 204 24.57 -25.33 -29.63
CA THR A 204 24.66 -26.47 -30.56
C THR A 204 23.42 -26.68 -31.44
N LEU A 205 22.58 -25.66 -31.66
CA LEU A 205 21.49 -25.75 -32.63
C LEU A 205 21.79 -24.88 -33.86
N SER A 206 21.48 -25.39 -35.05
CA SER A 206 21.65 -24.63 -36.29
C SER A 206 20.81 -23.35 -36.24
N GLY A 207 21.40 -22.22 -36.66
CA GLY A 207 20.79 -20.89 -36.45
C GLY A 207 19.39 -20.72 -37.06
N TYR A 208 19.03 -21.51 -38.07
CA TYR A 208 17.71 -21.45 -38.71
C TYR A 208 16.66 -22.28 -37.96
N GLU A 209 17.00 -23.48 -37.47
CA GLU A 209 16.10 -24.30 -36.64
C GLU A 209 15.82 -23.62 -35.30
N GLN A 210 16.84 -23.00 -34.70
CA GLN A 210 16.68 -22.27 -33.45
C GLN A 210 15.77 -21.05 -33.61
N LEU A 211 15.87 -20.32 -34.73
CA LEU A 211 14.97 -19.21 -35.04
C LEU A 211 13.54 -19.67 -35.28
N ALA A 212 13.34 -20.76 -36.01
CA ALA A 212 12.00 -21.33 -36.24
C ALA A 212 11.35 -21.80 -34.93
N LEU A 213 12.13 -22.46 -34.07
CA LEU A 213 11.68 -22.93 -32.75
C LEU A 213 11.44 -21.77 -31.79
N LEU A 214 12.30 -20.74 -31.77
CA LEU A 214 12.05 -19.48 -31.06
C LEU A 214 10.76 -18.80 -31.52
N GLN A 215 10.50 -18.76 -32.82
CA GLN A 215 9.30 -18.14 -33.37
C GLN A 215 8.05 -18.92 -32.98
N GLN A 216 8.09 -20.26 -33.04
CA GLN A 216 7.00 -21.14 -32.63
C GLN A 216 6.72 -21.05 -31.11
N CYS A 217 7.76 -21.03 -30.28
CA CYS A 217 7.63 -20.93 -28.83
C CYS A 217 7.29 -19.52 -28.31
N ARG A 218 7.41 -18.49 -29.17
CA ARG A 218 7.11 -17.09 -28.83
C ARG A 218 5.69 -16.67 -29.20
N GLN A 219 5.03 -17.38 -30.11
CA GLN A 219 3.67 -17.08 -30.58
C GLN A 219 2.61 -16.82 -29.47
N PRO A 220 2.56 -17.57 -28.36
CA PRO A 220 1.59 -17.29 -27.28
C PRO A 220 2.03 -16.21 -26.30
N ALA A 221 3.33 -15.87 -26.24
CA ALA A 221 3.85 -14.85 -25.32
C ALA A 221 3.59 -13.41 -25.82
N THR A 222 3.32 -13.23 -27.11
CA THR A 222 3.03 -11.91 -27.69
C THR A 222 1.57 -11.52 -27.55
N ASP A 223 0.65 -12.48 -27.58
CA ASP A 223 -0.79 -12.21 -27.44
C ASP A 223 -1.24 -12.51 -26.00
N HIS A 224 -1.17 -11.48 -25.15
CA HIS A 224 -1.38 -11.54 -23.70
C HIS A 224 -2.79 -12.02 -23.29
N HIS A 225 -3.69 -12.20 -24.26
CA HIS A 225 -5.11 -12.52 -24.06
C HIS A 225 -5.42 -14.00 -24.32
N VAL A 226 -4.50 -14.73 -24.94
CA VAL A 226 -4.68 -16.15 -25.28
C VAL A 226 -4.28 -17.00 -24.08
N PRO A 227 -5.16 -17.87 -23.57
CA PRO A 227 -4.83 -18.73 -22.46
C PRO A 227 -3.81 -19.80 -22.87
N TYR A 228 -2.79 -19.97 -22.04
CA TYR A 228 -1.73 -20.93 -22.29
C TYR A 228 -1.32 -21.66 -21.01
N MET A 229 -0.84 -22.88 -21.15
CA MET A 229 -0.44 -23.76 -20.06
C MET A 229 0.99 -24.23 -20.27
N PHE A 230 1.79 -24.21 -19.22
CA PHE A 230 3.20 -24.63 -19.27
C PHE A 230 3.60 -25.33 -17.97
N ARG A 231 4.69 -26.09 -18.02
CA ARG A 231 5.23 -26.79 -16.86
C ARG A 231 6.08 -25.84 -16.01
N GLY A 232 5.76 -25.75 -14.73
CA GLY A 232 6.56 -25.03 -13.74
C GLY A 232 7.78 -25.85 -13.31
N ASP A 233 8.86 -25.14 -12.98
CA ASP A 233 10.08 -25.71 -12.39
C ASP A 233 9.86 -25.94 -10.88
N GLN A 234 9.07 -26.95 -10.55
CA GLN A 234 8.79 -27.34 -9.18
C GLN A 234 9.01 -28.84 -8.97
N HIS A 235 9.49 -29.18 -7.77
CA HIS A 235 9.49 -30.55 -7.29
C HIS A 235 8.07 -30.98 -6.90
N ALA A 236 7.81 -32.29 -6.89
CA ALA A 236 6.56 -32.81 -6.36
C ALA A 236 6.48 -32.49 -4.86
N PHE A 237 5.33 -31.97 -4.43
CA PHE A 237 5.03 -31.65 -3.04
C PHE A 237 3.77 -32.39 -2.62
N ASP A 238 3.70 -32.72 -1.33
CA ASP A 238 2.53 -33.32 -0.70
C ASP A 238 1.92 -32.38 0.34
N LEU A 239 0.69 -32.70 0.78
CA LEU A 239 0.01 -31.96 1.85
C LEU A 239 0.84 -31.93 3.15
N ALA A 240 1.59 -33.00 3.44
CA ALA A 240 2.46 -33.07 4.61
C ALA A 240 3.58 -32.03 4.59
N ASP A 241 4.16 -31.74 3.43
CA ASP A 241 5.19 -30.70 3.29
C ASP A 241 4.61 -29.31 3.54
N PHE A 242 3.40 -29.07 3.03
CA PHE A 242 2.66 -27.83 3.26
C PHE A 242 2.35 -27.63 4.75
N TYR A 243 1.87 -28.69 5.42
CA TYR A 243 1.61 -28.67 6.86
C TYR A 243 2.89 -28.42 7.67
N ARG A 244 4.02 -29.03 7.31
CA ARG A 244 5.31 -28.81 7.98
C ARG A 244 5.76 -27.35 7.90
N ILE A 245 5.59 -26.70 6.75
CA ILE A 245 5.92 -25.27 6.58
C ILE A 245 5.03 -24.41 7.47
N TYR A 246 3.73 -24.71 7.53
CA TYR A 246 2.80 -24.04 8.43
C TYR A 246 3.17 -24.22 9.90
N ALA A 247 3.34 -25.46 10.36
CA ALA A 247 3.62 -25.80 11.76
C ALA A 247 4.92 -25.15 12.26
N ASN A 248 5.98 -25.16 11.45
CA ASN A 248 7.26 -24.55 11.79
C ASN A 248 7.19 -23.01 11.87
N ASN A 249 6.18 -22.38 11.28
CA ASN A 249 6.05 -20.93 11.18
C ASN A 249 4.69 -20.42 11.68
N LEU A 250 4.08 -21.13 12.63
CA LEU A 250 2.72 -20.90 13.12
C LEU A 250 2.45 -19.44 13.47
N GLN A 251 3.36 -18.81 14.22
CA GLN A 251 3.23 -17.41 14.66
C GLN A 251 3.14 -16.42 13.50
N ILE A 252 3.83 -16.69 12.38
CA ILE A 252 3.82 -15.82 11.20
C ILE A 252 2.48 -15.95 10.48
N PHE A 253 2.01 -17.18 10.28
CA PHE A 253 0.76 -17.43 9.58
C PHE A 253 -0.46 -16.96 10.38
N GLN A 254 -0.48 -17.17 11.70
CA GLN A 254 -1.55 -16.66 12.57
C GLN A 254 -1.60 -15.13 12.63
N ARG A 255 -0.45 -14.45 12.53
CA ARG A 255 -0.41 -12.98 12.52
C ARG A 255 -0.79 -12.40 11.16
N ASP A 256 -0.22 -12.92 10.08
CA ASP A 256 -0.20 -12.25 8.78
C ASP A 256 -1.12 -12.90 7.73
N ALA A 257 -1.68 -14.09 7.97
CA ALA A 257 -2.46 -14.82 6.97
C ALA A 257 -3.45 -15.82 7.61
N TYR A 258 -4.24 -15.36 8.59
CA TYR A 258 -5.10 -16.25 9.38
C TYR A 258 -6.45 -16.59 8.74
N ARG A 259 -6.97 -15.75 7.84
CA ARG A 259 -8.34 -15.87 7.30
C ARG A 259 -8.42 -16.95 6.22
N VAL A 260 -9.29 -17.93 6.42
CA VAL A 260 -9.63 -18.96 5.43
C VAL A 260 -11.12 -18.89 5.13
N HIS A 261 -11.49 -18.86 3.86
CA HIS A 261 -12.86 -19.01 3.42
C HIS A 261 -13.10 -20.47 3.04
N SER A 262 -14.06 -21.10 3.70
CA SER A 262 -14.42 -22.48 3.41
C SER A 262 -15.90 -22.61 3.11
N THR A 263 -16.22 -23.60 2.29
CA THR A 263 -17.57 -24.13 2.14
C THR A 263 -18.06 -24.83 3.42
N ASN A 264 -17.14 -25.28 4.28
CA ASN A 264 -17.44 -25.80 5.60
C ASN A 264 -17.50 -24.66 6.62
N GLN A 265 -18.65 -24.51 7.28
CA GLN A 265 -18.89 -23.46 8.28
C GLN A 265 -17.98 -23.56 9.51
N HIS A 266 -17.35 -24.70 9.76
CA HIS A 266 -16.44 -24.90 10.90
C HIS A 266 -14.99 -24.50 10.63
N VAL A 267 -14.65 -24.09 9.39
CA VAL A 267 -13.28 -23.74 9.01
C VAL A 267 -13.21 -22.23 8.76
N HIS A 268 -12.57 -21.51 9.69
CA HIS A 268 -12.36 -20.07 9.57
C HIS A 268 -10.89 -19.67 9.48
N ASN A 269 -10.02 -20.54 9.97
CA ASN A 269 -8.59 -20.31 10.01
C ASN A 269 -7.79 -21.55 9.57
N LEU A 270 -6.47 -21.39 9.45
CA LEU A 270 -5.58 -22.48 9.04
C LEU A 270 -5.53 -23.62 10.07
N GLU A 271 -5.67 -23.34 11.36
CA GLU A 271 -5.67 -24.36 12.41
C GLU A 271 -6.90 -25.27 12.29
N ASP A 272 -8.08 -24.69 12.07
CA ASP A 272 -9.31 -25.44 11.80
C ASP A 272 -9.19 -26.29 10.54
N LEU A 273 -8.62 -25.70 9.48
CA LEU A 273 -8.40 -26.33 8.19
C LEU A 273 -7.50 -27.58 8.31
N PHE A 274 -6.33 -27.43 8.93
CA PHE A 274 -5.41 -28.55 9.13
C PHE A 274 -5.93 -29.54 10.17
N GLY A 275 -6.67 -29.08 11.17
CA GLY A 275 -7.38 -29.93 12.11
C GLY A 275 -8.39 -30.85 11.41
N GLN A 276 -9.11 -30.34 10.40
CA GLN A 276 -10.01 -31.14 9.57
C GLN A 276 -9.25 -32.25 8.83
N PHE A 277 -8.14 -31.91 8.16
CA PHE A 277 -7.36 -32.88 7.39
C PHE A 277 -6.73 -33.98 8.26
N ASN A 278 -6.29 -33.62 9.47
CA ASN A 278 -5.77 -34.60 10.43
C ASN A 278 -6.86 -35.57 10.90
N ARG A 279 -8.06 -35.05 11.20
CA ARG A 279 -9.23 -35.89 11.57
C ARG A 279 -9.66 -36.80 10.43
N SER A 280 -9.71 -36.32 9.19
CA SER A 280 -10.04 -37.17 8.04
C SER A 280 -9.02 -38.28 7.81
N SER A 281 -7.72 -38.01 8.04
CA SER A 281 -6.65 -39.02 7.94
C SER A 281 -6.78 -40.12 9.01
N LEU A 282 -7.17 -39.74 10.23
CA LEU A 282 -7.38 -40.68 11.35
C LEU A 282 -8.62 -41.58 11.15
N VAL A 283 -9.68 -41.06 10.54
CA VAL A 283 -10.93 -41.83 10.28
C VAL A 283 -10.76 -42.83 9.13
N GLN A 284 -9.83 -42.61 8.21
CA GLN A 284 -9.55 -43.55 7.10
C GLN A 284 -9.06 -44.94 7.59
N GLY A 285 -8.62 -45.05 8.86
CA GLY A 285 -8.21 -46.31 9.49
C GLY A 285 -9.33 -47.11 10.17
N ALA A 286 -10.54 -46.53 10.34
CA ALA A 286 -11.67 -47.19 11.00
C ALA A 286 -12.78 -47.48 9.98
N LYS A 287 -12.85 -48.73 9.52
CA LYS A 287 -13.94 -49.28 8.70
C LYS A 287 -15.19 -49.50 9.56
N ASP A 288 -15.86 -48.43 10.01
CA ASP A 288 -17.19 -48.57 10.60
C ASP A 288 -18.24 -47.79 9.80
N GLU A 289 -19.21 -48.57 9.33
CA GLU A 289 -20.36 -48.20 8.53
C GLU A 289 -21.38 -47.38 9.33
N LEU A 290 -21.23 -46.06 9.41
CA LEU A 290 -22.38 -45.12 9.47
C LEU A 290 -21.90 -43.69 9.21
N HIS A 291 -22.16 -43.18 7.99
CA HIS A 291 -21.86 -41.83 7.50
C HIS A 291 -20.37 -41.43 7.35
N PRO A 292 -19.76 -41.66 6.18
CA PRO A 292 -18.58 -40.90 5.79
C PRO A 292 -19.05 -39.52 5.31
N SER A 293 -19.12 -38.53 6.18
CA SER A 293 -19.05 -37.15 5.72
C SER A 293 -17.62 -36.88 5.25
N SER A 294 -17.23 -37.44 4.10
CA SER A 294 -16.17 -36.88 3.27
C SER A 294 -16.68 -35.54 2.77
N THR A 295 -16.77 -34.57 3.68
CA THR A 295 -17.30 -33.24 3.41
C THR A 295 -16.53 -32.70 2.21
N HIS A 296 -17.21 -32.55 1.09
CA HIS A 296 -16.68 -31.99 -0.14
C HIS A 296 -16.36 -30.52 0.12
N THR A 297 -15.16 -30.24 0.64
CA THR A 297 -14.77 -28.90 1.02
C THR A 297 -13.85 -28.29 -0.01
N HIS A 298 -14.25 -27.11 -0.47
CA HIS A 298 -13.38 -26.10 -1.06
C HIS A 298 -12.95 -25.13 0.03
N ASN A 299 -11.64 -24.86 0.11
CA ASN A 299 -11.06 -23.89 1.04
C ASN A 299 -10.18 -22.92 0.25
N LEU A 300 -10.40 -21.63 0.43
CA LEU A 300 -9.67 -20.54 -0.20
C LEU A 300 -8.98 -19.71 0.87
N TRP A 301 -7.66 -19.68 0.80
CA TRP A 301 -6.82 -18.95 1.74
C TRP A 301 -6.16 -17.76 1.05
N ARG A 302 -6.41 -16.54 1.56
CA ARG A 302 -5.84 -15.30 1.00
C ARG A 302 -4.48 -15.00 1.65
N CYS A 303 -3.43 -14.95 0.84
CA CYS A 303 -2.04 -14.78 1.27
C CYS A 303 -1.40 -13.54 0.63
N ASN A 304 -1.83 -12.34 1.07
CA ASN A 304 -1.36 -11.07 0.51
C ASN A 304 -0.06 -10.56 1.15
N ARG A 305 0.31 -11.09 2.31
CA ARG A 305 1.48 -10.62 3.07
C ARG A 305 2.77 -11.24 2.59
N MET A 306 3.81 -10.41 2.52
CA MET A 306 5.10 -10.82 1.96
C MET A 306 5.81 -11.91 2.78
N LEU A 307 5.64 -11.94 4.11
CA LEU A 307 6.31 -12.92 4.97
C LEU A 307 5.75 -14.34 4.75
N PRO A 308 4.42 -14.59 4.91
CA PRO A 308 3.79 -15.84 4.49
C PRO A 308 4.12 -16.23 3.05
N ALA A 309 4.00 -15.30 2.10
CA ALA A 309 4.26 -15.59 0.69
C ALA A 309 5.71 -16.04 0.44
N ARG A 310 6.70 -15.49 1.18
CA ARG A 310 8.10 -15.93 1.09
C ARG A 310 8.30 -17.36 1.59
N LEU A 311 7.59 -17.76 2.64
CA LEU A 311 7.65 -19.11 3.20
C LEU A 311 7.01 -20.15 2.27
N LEU A 312 6.05 -19.73 1.44
CA LEU A 312 5.37 -20.59 0.47
C LEU A 312 6.11 -20.74 -0.87
N ARG A 313 7.13 -19.90 -1.15
CA ARG A 313 7.94 -19.97 -2.39
C ARG A 313 8.59 -21.33 -2.68
N PRO A 314 9.01 -22.13 -1.68
CA PRO A 314 9.55 -23.47 -1.96
C PRO A 314 8.50 -24.36 -2.63
N ILE A 315 7.23 -24.25 -2.22
CA ILE A 315 6.11 -25.02 -2.77
C ILE A 315 5.68 -24.43 -4.12
N PHE A 316 5.50 -23.12 -4.16
CA PHE A 316 5.10 -22.39 -5.36
C PHE A 316 6.29 -21.60 -5.89
N ALA A 317 7.20 -22.33 -6.56
CA ALA A 317 8.31 -21.71 -7.25
C ALA A 317 7.78 -20.69 -8.26
N ARG A 318 8.44 -19.54 -8.35
CA ARG A 318 8.04 -18.51 -9.33
C ARG A 318 8.21 -19.10 -10.74
N PRO A 319 7.16 -19.17 -11.55
CA PRO A 319 7.29 -19.68 -12.91
C PRO A 319 8.12 -18.70 -13.77
N LEU A 320 9.16 -19.20 -14.45
CA LEU A 320 10.10 -18.41 -15.26
C LEU A 320 9.43 -17.68 -16.44
N ARG A 321 8.27 -18.18 -16.88
CA ARG A 321 7.46 -17.59 -17.96
C ARG A 321 6.71 -16.33 -17.58
N LEU A 322 6.49 -16.10 -16.28
CA LEU A 322 5.76 -14.92 -15.82
C LEU A 322 6.68 -13.70 -15.80
N PRO A 323 6.16 -12.50 -16.09
CA PRO A 323 6.97 -11.29 -16.14
C PRO A 323 7.70 -11.06 -14.81
N SER A 324 8.94 -10.56 -14.92
CA SER A 324 9.81 -10.33 -13.76
C SER A 324 9.32 -9.19 -12.85
N MET A 325 8.54 -8.28 -13.41
CA MET A 325 7.95 -7.10 -12.77
C MET A 325 6.41 -7.16 -12.86
N GLY A 326 5.71 -6.38 -12.03
CA GLY A 326 4.26 -6.18 -12.14
C GLY A 326 3.37 -7.30 -11.57
N VAL A 327 3.95 -8.30 -10.90
CA VAL A 327 3.18 -9.31 -10.16
C VAL A 327 2.46 -8.66 -8.97
N ALA A 328 1.15 -8.88 -8.87
CA ALA A 328 0.33 -8.38 -7.78
C ALA A 328 0.74 -8.97 -6.43
N LEU A 329 0.42 -8.26 -5.35
CA LEU A 329 0.63 -8.76 -3.99
C LEU A 329 -0.44 -9.78 -3.61
N GLU A 330 -1.64 -9.63 -4.17
CA GLU A 330 -2.75 -10.52 -3.94
C GLU A 330 -2.46 -11.94 -4.46
N ARG A 331 -2.67 -12.92 -3.58
CA ARG A 331 -2.53 -14.35 -3.90
C ARG A 331 -3.57 -15.13 -3.12
N TYR A 332 -4.12 -16.14 -3.77
CA TYR A 332 -5.03 -17.08 -3.14
C TYR A 332 -4.45 -18.49 -3.23
N VAL A 333 -4.52 -19.24 -2.15
CA VAL A 333 -4.19 -20.66 -2.12
C VAL A 333 -5.49 -21.42 -1.98
N ALA A 334 -5.89 -22.16 -3.01
CA ALA A 334 -7.03 -23.07 -2.93
C ALA A 334 -6.56 -24.44 -2.46
N ILE A 335 -7.21 -24.98 -1.44
CA ILE A 335 -6.92 -26.28 -0.82
C ILE A 335 -8.23 -27.05 -0.81
N ASP A 336 -8.32 -28.03 -1.68
CA ASP A 336 -9.58 -28.70 -1.97
C ASP A 336 -9.48 -30.19 -1.77
N THR A 337 -10.55 -30.75 -1.21
CA THR A 337 -10.76 -32.19 -1.22
C THR A 337 -11.00 -32.69 -2.64
N ALA A 338 -10.74 -33.98 -2.89
CA ALA A 338 -10.82 -34.59 -4.22
C ALA A 338 -12.14 -34.31 -4.97
N GLN A 339 -13.26 -34.39 -4.22
CA GLN A 339 -14.61 -34.21 -4.74
C GLN A 339 -15.22 -32.85 -4.35
N ALA A 340 -14.39 -31.84 -4.05
CA ALA A 340 -14.86 -30.52 -3.69
C ALA A 340 -15.77 -29.90 -4.79
N PRO A 341 -16.84 -29.18 -4.40
CA PRO A 341 -17.83 -28.66 -5.33
C PRO A 341 -17.21 -27.70 -6.35
N THR A 342 -17.90 -27.51 -7.46
CA THR A 342 -17.51 -26.53 -8.48
C THR A 342 -17.65 -25.11 -7.96
N TYR A 343 -16.65 -24.27 -8.16
CA TYR A 343 -16.65 -22.85 -7.76
C TYR A 343 -15.93 -21.97 -8.77
N THR A 344 -16.24 -20.67 -8.76
CA THR A 344 -15.54 -19.67 -9.57
C THR A 344 -14.26 -19.24 -8.85
N LEU A 345 -13.13 -19.16 -9.56
CA LEU A 345 -11.92 -18.61 -8.95
C LEU A 345 -12.13 -17.12 -8.61
N PRO A 346 -11.50 -16.62 -7.53
CA PRO A 346 -11.64 -15.22 -7.13
C PRO A 346 -11.18 -14.27 -8.25
N GLU A 347 -11.84 -13.11 -8.32
CA GLU A 347 -11.39 -12.01 -9.15
C GLU A 347 -10.13 -11.40 -8.53
N THR A 348 -9.14 -11.10 -9.37
CA THR A 348 -7.83 -10.61 -8.94
C THR A 348 -7.59 -9.17 -9.34
N GLU A 349 -6.72 -8.47 -8.62
CA GLU A 349 -6.35 -7.07 -8.89
C GLU A 349 -5.94 -6.78 -10.35
N CYS A 350 -5.17 -7.68 -10.98
CA CYS A 350 -4.70 -7.53 -12.36
C CYS A 350 -5.43 -8.47 -13.33
N PRO A 351 -5.58 -8.09 -14.62
CA PRO A 351 -6.30 -8.86 -15.65
C PRO A 351 -5.64 -10.19 -16.00
N ASN A 352 -4.32 -10.26 -16.04
CA ASN A 352 -3.61 -11.50 -16.34
C ASN A 352 -3.45 -12.31 -15.05
N VAL A 353 -3.94 -13.54 -15.07
CA VAL A 353 -4.01 -14.43 -13.92
C VAL A 353 -3.31 -15.72 -14.25
N TYR A 354 -2.61 -16.28 -13.26
CA TYR A 354 -2.05 -17.60 -13.33
C TYR A 354 -2.57 -18.50 -12.21
N VAL A 355 -2.83 -19.75 -12.54
CA VAL A 355 -3.18 -20.83 -11.60
C VAL A 355 -2.07 -21.86 -11.66
N HIS A 356 -1.38 -22.05 -10.55
CA HIS A 356 -0.27 -22.96 -10.40
C HIS A 356 -0.68 -24.13 -9.54
N GLN A 357 -0.78 -25.32 -10.14
CA GLN A 357 -1.17 -26.55 -9.43
C GLN A 357 0.05 -27.19 -8.75
N ALA A 358 0.11 -27.09 -7.43
CA ALA A 358 1.21 -27.67 -6.64
C ALA A 358 0.99 -29.15 -6.32
N VAL A 359 -0.25 -29.54 -5.99
CA VAL A 359 -0.61 -30.90 -5.56
C VAL A 359 -1.91 -31.33 -6.22
N GLY A 360 -2.01 -32.59 -6.63
CA GLY A 360 -3.24 -33.15 -7.19
C GLY A 360 -3.62 -32.58 -8.56
N THR A 361 -4.89 -32.76 -8.93
CA THR A 361 -5.42 -32.32 -10.22
C THR A 361 -6.78 -31.66 -10.05
N ARG A 362 -7.11 -30.73 -10.96
CA ARG A 362 -8.44 -30.10 -11.06
C ARG A 362 -8.80 -29.87 -12.52
N PHE A 363 -10.09 -29.86 -12.83
CA PHE A 363 -10.55 -29.33 -14.11
C PHE A 363 -10.77 -27.83 -14.00
N ILE A 364 -10.15 -27.08 -14.91
CA ILE A 364 -10.39 -25.63 -15.04
C ILE A 364 -11.18 -25.39 -16.31
N ILE A 365 -12.32 -24.73 -16.16
CA ILE A 365 -13.22 -24.35 -17.26
C ILE A 365 -13.15 -22.82 -17.37
N LEU A 366 -12.64 -22.33 -18.49
CA LEU A 366 -12.62 -20.91 -18.84
C LEU A 366 -13.90 -20.59 -19.62
N ARG A 367 -14.87 -20.01 -18.92
CA ARG A 367 -16.13 -19.55 -19.52
C ARG A 367 -15.96 -18.12 -20.03
N PRO A 368 -16.37 -17.77 -21.26
CA PRO A 368 -16.35 -16.39 -21.70
C PRO A 368 -17.17 -15.47 -20.80
N THR A 369 -16.76 -14.22 -20.66
CA THR A 369 -17.56 -13.16 -20.03
C THR A 369 -18.90 -12.95 -20.74
N SER A 370 -19.88 -12.32 -20.08
CA SER A 370 -21.22 -12.09 -20.62
C SER A 370 -21.19 -11.39 -21.98
N GLU A 371 -20.28 -10.42 -22.11
CA GLU A 371 -20.11 -9.55 -23.27
C GLU A 371 -19.54 -10.34 -24.46
N CYS A 372 -18.64 -11.29 -24.20
CA CYS A 372 -17.98 -12.08 -25.24
C CYS A 372 -18.58 -13.48 -25.47
N ARG A 373 -19.66 -13.84 -24.77
CA ARG A 373 -20.27 -15.19 -24.81
C ARG A 373 -20.70 -15.64 -26.21
N GLN A 374 -21.10 -14.73 -27.08
CA GLN A 374 -21.54 -15.06 -28.45
C GLN A 374 -20.38 -15.26 -29.44
N ARG A 375 -19.19 -14.72 -29.14
CA ARG A 375 -18.03 -14.76 -30.04
C ARG A 375 -16.95 -15.74 -29.60
N CYS A 376 -16.79 -15.96 -28.30
CA CYS A 376 -15.70 -16.74 -27.73
C CYS A 376 -16.24 -18.10 -27.22
N ARG A 377 -15.45 -19.17 -27.39
CA ARG A 377 -15.86 -20.54 -27.04
C ARG A 377 -15.44 -20.91 -25.62
N THR A 378 -16.25 -21.67 -24.89
CA THR A 378 -15.79 -22.17 -23.57
C THR A 378 -14.64 -23.16 -23.73
N LEU A 379 -13.57 -22.95 -22.95
CA LEU A 379 -12.39 -23.82 -22.95
C LEU A 379 -12.36 -24.63 -21.67
N SER A 380 -11.95 -25.89 -21.73
CA SER A 380 -11.80 -26.75 -20.56
C SER A 380 -10.48 -27.51 -20.63
N MET A 381 -9.80 -27.61 -19.50
CA MET A 381 -8.54 -28.32 -19.40
C MET A 381 -8.41 -29.02 -18.05
N ARG A 382 -7.64 -30.11 -18.02
CA ARG A 382 -7.21 -30.74 -16.78
C ARG A 382 -5.88 -30.13 -16.36
N LEU A 383 -5.87 -29.41 -15.25
CA LEU A 383 -4.68 -28.82 -14.67
C LEU A 383 -4.04 -29.82 -13.70
N THR A 384 -2.94 -30.44 -14.13
CA THR A 384 -2.22 -31.44 -13.34
C THR A 384 -1.11 -30.81 -12.51
N GLN A 385 -0.62 -31.55 -11.52
CA GLN A 385 0.54 -31.15 -10.72
C GLN A 385 1.71 -30.65 -11.59
N SER A 386 2.32 -29.55 -11.15
CA SER A 386 3.44 -28.86 -11.82
C SER A 386 3.10 -28.15 -13.11
N PHE A 387 1.81 -28.01 -13.46
CA PHE A 387 1.40 -27.13 -14.53
C PHE A 387 0.88 -25.79 -13.99
N VAL A 388 1.13 -24.77 -14.81
CA VAL A 388 0.67 -23.41 -14.60
C VAL A 388 -0.19 -23.03 -15.78
N LEU A 389 -1.45 -22.69 -15.51
CA LEU A 389 -2.36 -22.09 -16.48
C LEU A 389 -2.25 -20.57 -16.38
N ASN A 390 -2.15 -19.89 -17.51
CA ASN A 390 -2.26 -18.44 -17.62
C ASN A 390 -3.49 -18.08 -18.45
N TYR A 391 -4.26 -17.10 -18.01
CA TYR A 391 -5.44 -16.59 -18.72
C TYR A 391 -5.68 -15.12 -18.36
N ASN A 392 -6.53 -14.44 -19.14
CA ASN A 392 -6.93 -13.08 -18.86
C ASN A 392 -8.41 -13.03 -18.42
N TRP A 393 -8.68 -12.51 -17.22
CA TRP A 393 -10.03 -12.52 -16.65
C TRP A 393 -11.01 -11.57 -17.33
N LEU A 394 -10.52 -10.60 -18.12
CA LEU A 394 -11.36 -9.73 -18.94
C LEU A 394 -12.18 -10.53 -19.97
N TYR A 395 -11.61 -11.62 -20.50
CA TYR A 395 -12.26 -12.46 -21.50
C TYR A 395 -12.84 -13.74 -20.91
N TRP A 396 -12.20 -14.27 -19.87
CA TRP A 396 -12.48 -15.60 -19.32
C TRP A 396 -12.78 -15.55 -17.83
N LYS A 397 -13.98 -15.99 -17.44
CA LYS A 397 -14.34 -16.29 -16.05
C LYS A 397 -14.00 -17.75 -15.75
N PRO A 398 -12.99 -18.00 -14.88
CA PRO A 398 -12.53 -19.35 -14.56
C PRO A 398 -13.46 -20.06 -13.57
N ILE A 399 -13.63 -21.36 -13.78
CA ILE A 399 -14.40 -22.24 -12.92
C ILE A 399 -13.54 -23.45 -12.60
N SER A 400 -13.33 -23.75 -11.32
CA SER A 400 -12.65 -24.95 -10.84
C SER A 400 -13.68 -26.04 -10.57
N ALA A 401 -13.47 -27.23 -11.11
CA ALA A 401 -14.32 -28.40 -10.98
C ALA A 401 -13.50 -29.62 -10.52
N PRO A 402 -14.13 -30.58 -9.81
CA PRO A 402 -13.44 -31.80 -9.37
C PRO A 402 -13.01 -32.63 -10.58
N ASP A 403 -11.89 -33.34 -10.45
CA ASP A 403 -11.47 -34.33 -11.43
C ASP A 403 -12.16 -35.66 -11.10
N PRO A 404 -13.04 -36.17 -11.97
CA PRO A 404 -13.82 -37.37 -11.67
C PRO A 404 -12.95 -38.63 -11.48
N ILE A 405 -11.68 -38.58 -11.91
CA ILE A 405 -10.73 -39.69 -11.83
C ILE A 405 -9.80 -39.54 -10.62
N ALA A 406 -9.62 -38.33 -10.09
CA ALA A 406 -8.66 -38.07 -9.04
C ALA A 406 -9.31 -38.18 -7.65
N ASP A 407 -8.70 -39.00 -6.79
CA ASP A 407 -9.14 -39.19 -5.40
C ASP A 407 -8.28 -38.42 -4.38
N ASN A 408 -7.33 -37.63 -4.86
CA ASN A 408 -6.37 -36.92 -4.02
C ASN A 408 -6.78 -35.46 -3.78
N ILE A 409 -6.33 -34.91 -2.66
CA ILE A 409 -6.44 -33.48 -2.35
C ILE A 409 -5.70 -32.66 -3.40
N SER A 410 -6.24 -31.49 -3.72
CA SER A 410 -5.65 -30.56 -4.67
C SER A 410 -5.23 -29.27 -3.97
N ILE A 411 -4.04 -28.77 -4.29
CA ILE A 411 -3.53 -27.49 -3.79
C ILE A 411 -3.09 -26.65 -4.99
N SER A 412 -3.67 -25.46 -5.15
CA SER A 412 -3.30 -24.53 -6.21
C SER A 412 -3.06 -23.12 -5.68
N LEU A 413 -2.11 -22.41 -6.29
CA LEU A 413 -1.86 -20.99 -6.07
C LEU A 413 -2.41 -20.19 -7.23
N ILE A 414 -3.23 -19.20 -6.92
CA ILE A 414 -3.81 -18.25 -7.86
C ILE A 414 -3.18 -16.89 -7.58
N GLY A 415 -2.65 -16.26 -8.61
CA GLY A 415 -2.12 -14.90 -8.52
C GLY A 415 -2.25 -14.16 -9.84
N SER A 416 -2.00 -12.86 -9.83
CA SER A 416 -2.17 -12.02 -11.02
C SER A 416 -0.96 -11.12 -11.28
N TYR A 417 -0.89 -10.57 -12.49
CA TYR A 417 0.13 -9.61 -12.89
C TYR A 417 -0.36 -8.60 -13.92
N CYS A 418 0.22 -7.42 -13.81
CA CYS A 418 0.18 -6.30 -14.73
C CYS A 418 1.61 -6.12 -15.31
#